data_AF-A0A1G7L636-F1
#
_entry.id   AF-A0A1G7L636-F1
#
_cell.length_a   1.000
_cell.length_b   1.000
_cell.length_c   1.000
_cell.angle_alpha   90.00
_cell.angle_beta   90.00
_cell.angle_gamma   90.00
#
_symmetry.space_group_name_H-M   'P 1'
#
loop_
_entity.id
_entity.type
_entity.pdbx_description
1 polymer ?
#
loop_
_entity_poly.entity_id
_entity_poly.type
_entity_poly.pdbx_seq_one_letter_code
_entity_poly.pdbx_strand_id
1 'polypeptide(L)'
;MGHISIVYGMIKLNDIKSFNKTIQEMKPDENYPWIRAEMFNTKSIEHPYYYESPITTFGTTYKNLSGGNDWSEFILKFEYLLGKIDFDYARIRFETEFLGDFEFFWGRKTGRKPEFYKKDDLIERDKWFFGYGFRHMYGGLISENTPDIPFDFKYPLEFDVDAKNSFNKKVVELNEIEIDTKKYFKNHTEILKNDNTNLILTYLKLNNVIEYGWEAEKGFFLKRLKEIKKVNTPYNTV
;
A
#
# COMPACT_ATOMS: atom_id res chain seq x y z
N MET A 1 -12.28 17.43 16.13
CA MET A 1 -11.34 16.58 16.90
C MET A 1 -10.74 15.57 15.94
N GLY A 2 -9.44 15.27 16.04
CA GLY A 2 -8.84 14.21 15.24
C GLY A 2 -9.04 12.86 15.92
N HIS A 3 -9.14 11.78 15.16
CA HIS A 3 -9.27 10.42 15.67
C HIS A 3 -7.97 9.63 15.50
N ILE A 4 -7.77 8.65 16.38
CA ILE A 4 -6.59 7.77 16.34
C ILE A 4 -6.94 6.51 15.56
N SER A 5 -5.99 6.05 14.75
CA SER A 5 -6.05 4.74 14.14
C SER A 5 -4.73 4.01 14.31
N ILE A 6 -4.78 2.70 14.53
CA ILE A 6 -3.61 1.86 14.76
C ILE A 6 -3.53 0.84 13.64
N VAL A 7 -2.37 0.73 13.02
CA VAL A 7 -2.12 -0.29 11.99
C VAL A 7 -0.96 -1.13 12.45
N TYR A 8 -1.17 -2.43 12.58
CA TYR A 8 -0.13 -3.38 12.97
C TYR A 8 -0.35 -4.72 12.30
N GLY A 9 0.69 -5.55 12.27
CA GLY A 9 0.61 -6.78 11.51
C GLY A 9 1.84 -7.63 11.61
N MET A 10 1.84 -8.68 10.79
CA MET A 10 2.94 -9.60 10.67
C MET A 10 3.11 -10.11 9.24
N ILE A 11 4.34 -10.45 8.88
CA ILE A 11 4.68 -11.06 7.60
C ILE A 11 5.49 -12.32 7.91
N LYS A 12 5.05 -13.48 7.41
CA LYS A 12 5.82 -14.73 7.44
C LYS A 12 6.77 -14.73 6.24
N LEU A 13 8.05 -14.57 6.50
CA LEU A 13 9.09 -14.36 5.50
C LEU A 13 9.68 -15.69 5.04
N ASN A 14 10.03 -15.79 3.75
CA ASN A 14 10.83 -16.90 3.22
C ASN A 14 12.31 -16.55 3.11
N ASP A 15 12.64 -15.25 3.05
CA ASP A 15 14.01 -14.75 3.04
C ASP A 15 14.16 -13.48 3.90
N ILE A 16 14.78 -13.62 5.09
CA ILE A 16 15.11 -12.49 5.97
C ILE A 16 16.09 -11.53 5.32
N LYS A 17 17.07 -12.04 4.56
CA LYS A 17 18.13 -11.20 4.00
C LYS A 17 17.53 -10.25 2.97
N SER A 18 16.67 -10.76 2.08
CA SER A 18 15.90 -9.93 1.15
C SER A 18 15.01 -8.94 1.90
N PHE A 19 14.31 -9.36 2.95
CA PHE A 19 13.48 -8.46 3.75
C PHE A 19 14.28 -7.31 4.37
N ASN A 20 15.35 -7.63 5.13
CA ASN A 20 16.18 -6.63 5.79
C ASN A 20 16.80 -5.65 4.79
N LYS A 21 17.28 -6.15 3.65
CA LYS A 21 17.79 -5.31 2.57
C LYS A 21 16.69 -4.38 2.04
N THR A 22 15.52 -4.91 1.72
CA THR A 22 14.40 -4.11 1.21
C THR A 22 13.99 -3.01 2.19
N ILE A 23 13.91 -3.32 3.49
CA ILE A 23 13.58 -2.33 4.53
C ILE A 23 14.68 -1.27 4.67
N GLN A 24 15.96 -1.65 4.67
CA GLN A 24 17.09 -0.72 4.75
C GLN A 24 17.19 0.22 3.54
N GLU A 25 16.77 -0.24 2.36
CA GLU A 25 16.79 0.53 1.11
C GLU A 25 15.52 1.38 0.91
N MET A 26 14.55 1.35 1.83
CA MET A 26 13.36 2.18 1.74
C MET A 26 13.73 3.67 1.82
N LYS A 27 13.33 4.43 0.80
CA LYS A 27 13.38 5.89 0.87
C LYS A 27 12.33 6.40 1.87
N PRO A 28 12.57 7.52 2.58
CA PRO A 28 11.56 8.14 3.42
C PRO A 28 10.26 8.40 2.64
N ASP A 29 9.14 7.95 3.20
CA ASP A 29 7.81 8.26 2.68
C ASP A 29 7.18 9.38 3.52
N GLU A 30 7.15 10.57 2.94
CA GLU A 30 6.55 11.76 3.53
C GLU A 30 5.08 11.94 3.13
N ASN A 31 4.57 11.11 2.20
CA ASN A 31 3.18 11.21 1.75
C ASN A 31 2.29 10.35 2.65
N TYR A 32 1.30 10.98 3.28
CA TYR A 32 0.31 10.28 4.07
C TYR A 32 -0.59 9.38 3.18
N PRO A 33 -1.01 8.18 3.64
CA PRO A 33 -0.47 7.47 4.80
C PRO A 33 0.91 6.90 4.48
N TRP A 34 1.90 7.19 5.32
CA TRP A 34 3.29 6.79 5.09
C TRP A 34 3.53 5.34 5.52
N ILE A 35 4.38 4.60 4.81
CA ILE A 35 4.97 3.34 5.29
C ILE A 35 6.48 3.53 5.37
N ARG A 36 7.05 3.37 6.57
CA ARG A 36 8.47 3.67 6.84
C ARG A 36 9.19 2.48 7.45
N ALA A 37 10.52 2.45 7.31
CA ALA A 37 11.34 1.35 7.77
C ALA A 37 11.23 1.13 9.29
N GLU A 38 11.04 2.21 10.06
CA GLU A 38 10.92 2.21 11.51
C GLU A 38 9.67 1.48 12.02
N MET A 39 8.68 1.26 11.16
CA MET A 39 7.49 0.48 11.51
C MET A 39 7.81 -1.01 11.70
N PHE A 40 8.90 -1.51 11.10
CA PHE A 40 9.21 -2.92 11.00
C PHE A 40 10.25 -3.37 12.02
N ASN A 41 9.99 -4.52 12.65
CA ASN A 41 10.94 -5.14 13.54
C ASN A 41 11.94 -6.02 12.79
N THR A 42 13.11 -5.47 12.48
CA THR A 42 14.20 -6.15 11.76
C THR A 42 15.20 -6.88 12.67
N LYS A 43 15.16 -6.63 13.99
CA LYS A 43 16.17 -7.11 14.95
C LYS A 43 15.78 -8.41 15.64
N SER A 44 14.50 -8.67 15.87
CA SER A 44 14.06 -9.86 16.61
C SER A 44 14.03 -11.15 15.79
N ILE A 45 14.69 -11.18 14.63
CA ILE A 45 14.64 -12.28 13.66
C ILE A 45 16.00 -12.99 13.59
N GLU A 46 16.62 -13.23 14.75
CA GLU A 46 17.94 -13.87 14.83
C GLU A 46 17.83 -15.39 14.89
N HIS A 47 18.63 -16.08 14.08
CA HIS A 47 18.83 -17.53 14.17
C HIS A 47 19.70 -17.85 15.41
N PRO A 48 19.48 -18.94 16.18
CA PRO A 48 18.71 -20.15 15.87
C PRO A 48 17.29 -20.24 16.46
N TYR A 49 16.63 -19.12 16.77
CA TYR A 49 15.42 -19.16 17.61
C TYR A 49 14.11 -19.53 16.88
N TYR A 50 14.14 -20.08 15.66
CA TYR A 50 12.95 -20.49 14.90
C TYR A 50 13.19 -21.77 14.07
N TYR A 51 12.16 -22.60 13.92
CA TYR A 51 12.24 -23.90 13.23
C TYR A 51 12.03 -23.83 11.71
N GLU A 52 11.18 -22.91 11.24
CA GLU A 52 10.77 -22.83 9.84
C GLU A 52 11.04 -21.43 9.27
N SER A 53 9.96 -20.73 8.92
CA SER A 53 9.99 -19.40 8.36
C SER A 53 9.91 -18.34 9.47
N PRO A 54 10.81 -17.36 9.45
CA PRO A 54 10.80 -16.24 10.39
C PRO A 54 9.57 -15.35 10.20
N ILE A 55 9.14 -14.71 11.29
CA ILE A 55 8.06 -13.74 11.29
C ILE A 55 8.64 -12.37 11.63
N THR A 56 8.35 -11.37 10.80
CA THR A 56 8.53 -9.96 11.18
C THR A 56 7.20 -9.38 11.61
N THR A 57 7.21 -8.51 12.61
CA THR A 57 6.05 -7.71 13.00
C THR A 57 6.26 -6.26 12.57
N PHE A 58 5.15 -5.53 12.47
CA PHE A 58 5.18 -4.09 12.26
C PHE A 58 4.00 -3.41 12.94
N GLY A 59 4.14 -2.12 13.22
CA GLY A 59 3.11 -1.34 13.88
C GLY A 59 3.35 0.16 13.78
N THR A 60 2.27 0.93 13.71
CA THR A 60 2.29 2.38 13.83
C THR A 60 0.94 2.95 14.23
N THR A 61 0.94 4.22 14.61
CA THR A 61 -0.26 5.00 14.89
C THR A 61 -0.39 6.11 13.85
N TYR A 62 -1.59 6.25 13.29
CA TYR A 62 -1.96 7.35 12.40
C TYR A 62 -2.96 8.28 13.08
N LYS A 63 -2.91 9.54 12.68
CA LYS A 63 -3.94 10.53 12.96
C LYS A 63 -4.87 10.59 11.76
N ASN A 64 -6.16 10.33 11.98
CA ASN A 64 -7.23 10.40 10.99
C ASN A 64 -7.12 9.40 9.81
N LEU A 65 -6.70 8.16 10.04
CA LEU A 65 -6.78 7.13 8.98
C LEU A 65 -8.15 6.47 9.07
N SER A 66 -9.06 6.80 8.14
CA SER A 66 -10.49 6.50 8.27
C SER A 66 -11.06 5.53 7.23
N GLY A 67 -10.23 4.79 6.49
CA GLY A 67 -10.70 3.92 5.40
C GLY A 67 -10.61 4.57 4.01
N GLY A 68 -11.43 4.07 3.08
CA GLY A 68 -11.58 4.64 1.73
C GLY A 68 -10.28 4.84 0.96
N ASN A 69 -10.05 6.05 0.45
CA ASN A 69 -8.85 6.36 -0.36
C ASN A 69 -7.56 6.25 0.44
N ASP A 70 -7.51 6.79 1.66
CA ASP A 70 -6.30 6.72 2.48
C ASP A 70 -5.94 5.26 2.74
N TRP A 71 -6.93 4.42 3.06
CA TRP A 71 -6.70 3.01 3.21
C TRP A 71 -6.28 2.33 1.89
N SER A 72 -6.88 2.72 0.77
CA SER A 72 -6.48 2.24 -0.56
C SER A 72 -5.02 2.58 -0.90
N GLU A 73 -4.56 3.79 -0.52
CA GLU A 73 -3.16 4.20 -0.68
C GLU A 73 -2.22 3.42 0.23
N PHE A 74 -2.61 3.20 1.48
CA PHE A 74 -1.86 2.35 2.40
C PHE A 74 -1.72 0.94 1.82
N ILE A 75 -2.82 0.32 1.37
CA ILE A 75 -2.83 -1.01 0.76
C ILE A 75 -1.94 -1.04 -0.48
N LEU A 76 -1.99 -0.03 -1.35
CA LEU A 76 -1.15 0.05 -2.53
C LEU A 76 0.35 0.08 -2.18
N LYS A 77 0.74 0.92 -1.20
CA LYS A 77 2.13 1.00 -0.72
C LYS A 77 2.58 -0.31 -0.08
N PHE A 78 1.70 -0.95 0.69
CA PHE A 78 1.98 -2.22 1.34
C PHE A 78 2.16 -3.34 0.31
N GLU A 79 1.27 -3.44 -0.69
CA GLU A 79 1.38 -4.42 -1.77
C GLU A 79 2.63 -4.22 -2.63
N TYR A 80 3.04 -2.97 -2.85
CA TYR A 80 4.30 -2.66 -3.52
C TYR A 80 5.52 -3.13 -2.72
N LEU A 81 5.49 -2.99 -1.38
CA LEU A 81 6.51 -3.57 -0.48
C LEU A 81 6.49 -5.11 -0.55
N LEU A 82 5.32 -5.75 -0.46
CA LEU A 82 5.17 -7.20 -0.56
C LEU A 82 5.73 -7.73 -1.89
N GLY A 83 5.60 -6.96 -2.98
CA GLY A 83 6.17 -7.28 -4.28
C GLY A 83 7.71 -7.31 -4.33
N LYS A 84 8.41 -6.80 -3.31
CA LYS A 84 9.88 -6.70 -3.22
C LYS A 84 10.53 -7.65 -2.22
N ILE A 85 9.73 -8.36 -1.43
CA ILE A 85 10.23 -9.30 -0.41
C ILE A 85 9.75 -10.71 -0.75
N ASP A 86 10.44 -11.75 -0.28
CA ASP A 86 9.95 -13.12 -0.38
C ASP A 86 9.21 -13.53 0.90
N PHE A 87 7.94 -13.90 0.78
CA PHE A 87 7.03 -14.14 1.91
C PHE A 87 5.98 -15.20 1.57
N ASP A 88 5.47 -15.87 2.59
CA ASP A 88 4.35 -16.82 2.46
C ASP A 88 3.01 -16.10 2.57
N TYR A 89 2.80 -15.40 3.68
CA TYR A 89 1.60 -14.61 3.91
C TYR A 89 1.89 -13.37 4.77
N ALA A 90 1.02 -12.38 4.67
CA ALA A 90 1.01 -11.19 5.50
C ALA A 90 -0.39 -10.97 6.08
N ARG A 91 -0.46 -10.41 7.29
CA ARG A 91 -1.71 -9.96 7.92
C ARG A 91 -1.56 -8.55 8.46
N ILE A 92 -2.64 -7.80 8.36
CA ILE A 92 -2.77 -6.46 8.92
C ILE A 92 -4.03 -6.39 9.74
N ARG A 93 -3.91 -5.81 10.93
CA ARG A 93 -5.00 -5.28 11.72
C ARG A 93 -5.01 -3.77 11.63
N PHE A 94 -6.19 -3.23 11.41
CA PHE A 94 -6.47 -1.82 11.32
C PHE A 94 -7.57 -1.50 12.33
N GLU A 95 -7.17 -0.90 13.43
CA GLU A 95 -8.09 -0.48 14.50
C GLU A 95 -8.36 1.01 14.34
N THR A 96 -9.63 1.38 14.42
CA THR A 96 -10.07 2.77 14.32
C THR A 96 -10.89 3.13 15.54
N GLU A 97 -10.82 4.39 15.97
CA GLU A 97 -11.59 4.86 17.13
C GLU A 97 -13.12 4.73 16.95
N PHE A 98 -13.61 4.80 15.71
CA PHE A 98 -15.06 4.90 15.44
C PHE A 98 -15.64 3.91 14.41
N LEU A 99 -14.82 3.36 13.51
CA LEU A 99 -15.33 2.47 12.45
C LEU A 99 -15.22 1.00 12.84
N GLY A 100 -14.45 0.67 13.88
CA GLY A 100 -14.20 -0.69 14.34
C GLY A 100 -12.82 -1.21 13.96
N ASP A 101 -12.69 -2.53 14.02
CA ASP A 101 -11.45 -3.27 13.83
C ASP A 101 -11.54 -4.14 12.59
N PHE A 102 -10.57 -3.95 11.68
CA PHE A 102 -10.53 -4.64 10.41
C PHE A 102 -9.29 -5.51 10.34
N GLU A 103 -9.39 -6.68 9.69
CA GLU A 103 -8.25 -7.55 9.42
C GLU A 103 -8.16 -7.85 7.93
N PHE A 104 -6.93 -7.84 7.42
CA PHE A 104 -6.60 -8.08 6.01
C PHE A 104 -5.52 -9.15 5.91
N PHE A 105 -5.59 -9.95 4.85
CA PHE A 105 -4.73 -11.10 4.61
C PHE A 105 -4.23 -11.10 3.17
N TRP A 106 -2.93 -11.37 3.00
CA TRP A 106 -2.30 -11.65 1.72
C TRP A 106 -1.63 -13.01 1.77
N GLY A 107 -1.94 -13.89 0.83
CA GLY A 107 -1.26 -15.17 0.64
C GLY A 107 -0.53 -15.20 -0.70
N ARG A 108 0.80 -15.30 -0.72
CA ARG A 108 1.58 -15.27 -1.97
C ARG A 108 1.34 -16.52 -2.82
N LYS A 109 1.26 -16.34 -4.13
CA LYS A 109 1.28 -17.45 -5.09
C LYS A 109 2.73 -17.89 -5.35
N THR A 110 3.23 -18.86 -4.61
CA THR A 110 4.66 -19.27 -4.69
C THR A 110 4.95 -20.44 -5.63
N GLY A 111 4.03 -20.85 -6.51
CA GLY A 111 4.21 -21.99 -7.43
C GLY A 111 4.24 -23.36 -6.74
N ARG A 112 4.72 -23.43 -5.50
CA ARG A 112 4.34 -24.41 -4.48
C ARG A 112 2.90 -24.05 -4.12
N LYS A 113 1.91 -24.91 -4.41
CA LYS A 113 0.51 -24.64 -4.04
C LYS A 113 0.47 -24.37 -2.53
N PRO A 114 0.26 -23.12 -2.07
CA PRO A 114 -0.06 -22.94 -0.68
C PRO A 114 -1.44 -23.56 -0.53
N GLU A 115 -1.58 -24.55 0.34
CA GLU A 115 -2.89 -25.08 0.71
C GLU A 115 -3.58 -24.04 1.58
N PHE A 116 -4.03 -22.94 0.97
CA PHE A 116 -4.93 -22.01 1.63
C PHE A 116 -6.28 -22.70 1.77
N TYR A 117 -6.74 -22.85 3.00
CA TYR A 117 -8.06 -23.43 3.28
C TYR A 117 -9.11 -22.48 2.70
N LYS A 118 -10.02 -23.02 1.89
CA LYS A 118 -11.08 -22.26 1.22
C LYS A 118 -10.56 -21.08 0.39
N LYS A 119 -9.69 -21.37 -0.58
CA LYS A 119 -9.23 -20.40 -1.59
C LYS A 119 -10.40 -19.63 -2.24
N ASP A 120 -11.57 -20.25 -2.34
CA ASP A 120 -12.79 -19.65 -2.90
C ASP A 120 -13.30 -18.43 -2.08
N ASP A 121 -12.93 -18.33 -0.80
CA ASP A 121 -13.27 -17.19 0.08
C ASP A 121 -12.23 -16.06 0.00
N LEU A 122 -11.27 -16.14 -0.93
CA LEU A 122 -10.23 -15.16 -1.16
C LEU A 122 -10.33 -14.58 -2.58
N ILE A 123 -10.04 -13.29 -2.71
CA ILE A 123 -9.94 -12.61 -3.99
C ILE A 123 -8.60 -12.96 -4.64
N GLU A 124 -8.65 -13.68 -5.75
CA GLU A 124 -7.46 -14.08 -6.50
C GLU A 124 -6.91 -12.92 -7.36
N ARG A 125 -5.62 -12.61 -7.20
CA ARG A 125 -4.85 -11.65 -8.01
C ARG A 125 -3.62 -12.31 -8.60
N ASP A 126 -2.93 -11.65 -9.53
CA ASP A 126 -1.79 -12.26 -10.25
C ASP A 126 -0.68 -12.78 -9.32
N LYS A 127 -0.35 -12.02 -8.26
CA LYS A 127 0.76 -12.33 -7.34
C LYS A 127 0.34 -12.99 -6.03
N TRP A 128 -0.91 -12.81 -5.60
CA TRP A 128 -1.38 -13.24 -4.28
C TRP A 128 -2.90 -13.47 -4.26
N PHE A 129 -3.35 -14.13 -3.20
CA PHE A 129 -4.73 -14.13 -2.74
C PHE A 129 -4.90 -13.04 -1.69
N PHE A 130 -6.03 -12.33 -1.74
CA PHE A 130 -6.37 -11.30 -0.78
C PHE A 130 -7.66 -11.66 -0.04
N GLY A 131 -7.73 -11.36 1.25
CA GLY A 131 -8.94 -11.54 2.03
C GLY A 131 -9.05 -10.50 3.14
N TYR A 132 -10.29 -10.27 3.57
CA TYR A 132 -10.62 -9.47 4.75
C TYR A 132 -11.31 -10.35 5.79
N GLY A 133 -11.36 -9.86 7.03
CA GLY A 133 -11.84 -10.57 8.22
C GLY A 133 -10.78 -11.38 8.94
N PHE A 134 -11.13 -11.83 10.15
CA PHE A 134 -10.23 -12.58 11.02
C PHE A 134 -9.90 -13.94 10.43
N ARG A 135 -8.63 -14.11 10.01
CA ARG A 135 -8.17 -15.30 9.29
C ARG A 135 -6.99 -15.95 9.99
N HIS A 136 -6.98 -17.28 9.99
CA HIS A 136 -5.82 -18.04 10.48
C HIS A 136 -4.68 -18.02 9.45
N MET A 137 -3.53 -18.59 9.80
CA MET A 137 -2.30 -18.52 9.00
C MET A 137 -2.38 -19.14 7.60
N TYR A 138 -3.44 -19.91 7.31
CA TYR A 138 -3.68 -20.51 6.01
C TYR A 138 -4.89 -19.87 5.28
N GLY A 139 -5.27 -18.65 5.66
CA GLY A 139 -6.25 -17.84 4.93
C GLY A 139 -7.72 -18.14 5.21
N GLY A 140 -8.05 -19.23 5.94
CA GLY A 140 -9.43 -19.53 6.31
C GLY A 140 -9.99 -18.55 7.35
N LEU A 141 -11.26 -18.18 7.21
CA LEU A 141 -11.98 -17.36 8.19
C LEU A 141 -12.13 -18.14 9.50
N ILE A 142 -11.81 -17.48 10.62
CA ILE A 142 -11.96 -18.04 11.97
C ILE A 142 -13.40 -17.89 12.47
N SER A 143 -14.11 -16.87 12.00
CA SER A 143 -15.51 -16.60 12.35
C SER A 143 -16.38 -16.66 11.10
N GLU A 144 -17.61 -17.16 11.27
CA GLU A 144 -18.64 -17.18 10.22
C GLU A 144 -19.29 -15.81 9.99
N ASN A 145 -18.97 -14.80 10.81
CA ASN A 145 -19.45 -13.44 10.60
C ASN A 145 -18.93 -12.89 9.26
N THR A 146 -19.78 -12.16 8.55
CA THR A 146 -19.41 -11.46 7.32
C THR A 146 -18.18 -10.59 7.61
N PRO A 147 -17.07 -10.80 6.89
CA PRO A 147 -15.85 -10.04 7.16
C PRO A 147 -16.06 -8.57 6.81
N ASP A 148 -15.74 -7.70 7.78
CA ASP A 148 -15.96 -6.26 7.70
C ASP A 148 -14.84 -5.54 6.92
N ILE A 149 -15.15 -4.36 6.37
CA ILE A 149 -14.23 -3.51 5.61
C ILE A 149 -14.39 -2.04 6.03
N PRO A 150 -13.30 -1.25 6.08
CA PRO A 150 -13.36 0.13 6.53
C PRO A 150 -14.01 1.01 5.47
N PHE A 151 -15.18 1.58 5.82
CA PHE A 151 -15.87 2.60 5.03
C PHE A 151 -16.21 2.10 3.61
N ASP A 152 -15.86 2.84 2.56
CA ASP A 152 -16.11 2.51 1.16
C ASP A 152 -14.94 1.79 0.46
N PHE A 153 -14.03 1.18 1.24
CA PHE A 153 -12.90 0.43 0.70
C PHE A 153 -13.35 -0.66 -0.27
N LYS A 154 -12.65 -0.77 -1.40
CA LYS A 154 -12.88 -1.81 -2.40
C LYS A 154 -11.59 -2.51 -2.77
N TYR A 155 -11.69 -3.81 -2.97
CA TYR A 155 -10.61 -4.62 -3.49
C TYR A 155 -11.11 -5.48 -4.66
N PRO A 156 -10.40 -5.58 -5.79
CA PRO A 156 -9.10 -4.96 -6.10
C PRO A 156 -9.16 -3.42 -6.08
N LEU A 157 -8.02 -2.78 -5.84
CA LEU A 157 -7.92 -1.32 -5.87
C LEU A 157 -8.24 -0.79 -7.27
N GLU A 158 -9.01 0.29 -7.34
CA GLU A 158 -9.37 0.96 -8.58
C GLU A 158 -9.10 2.46 -8.46
N PHE A 159 -8.71 3.09 -9.57
CA PHE A 159 -8.71 4.55 -9.62
C PHE A 159 -10.14 5.05 -9.78
N ASP A 160 -10.51 6.04 -8.98
CA ASP A 160 -11.73 6.82 -9.18
C ASP A 160 -11.83 7.27 -10.66
N VAL A 161 -13.02 7.12 -11.24
CA VAL A 161 -13.21 7.29 -12.68
C VAL A 161 -12.95 8.74 -13.10
N ASP A 162 -13.39 9.70 -12.30
CA ASP A 162 -13.23 11.13 -12.58
C ASP A 162 -11.81 11.60 -12.34
N ALA A 163 -11.18 11.11 -11.27
CA ALA A 163 -9.76 11.28 -10.97
C ALA A 163 -8.89 10.79 -12.14
N LYS A 164 -9.12 9.55 -12.57
CA LYS A 164 -8.41 8.92 -13.69
C LYS A 164 -8.60 9.70 -14.99
N ASN A 165 -9.84 10.04 -15.33
CA ASN A 165 -10.15 10.78 -16.55
C ASN A 165 -9.54 12.19 -16.55
N SER A 166 -9.57 12.86 -15.40
CA SER A 166 -8.96 14.19 -15.24
C SER A 166 -7.44 14.12 -15.35
N PHE A 167 -6.80 13.17 -14.67
CA PHE A 167 -5.35 12.96 -14.76
C PHE A 167 -4.93 12.63 -16.20
N ASN A 168 -5.60 11.69 -16.86
CA ASN A 168 -5.28 11.28 -18.23
C ASN A 168 -5.41 12.40 -19.27
N LYS A 169 -6.22 13.43 -19.01
CA LYS A 169 -6.30 14.65 -19.83
C LYS A 169 -5.08 15.57 -19.62
N LYS A 170 -4.49 15.57 -18.43
CA LYS A 170 -3.32 16.37 -18.05
C LYS A 170 -1.98 15.74 -18.42
N VAL A 171 -1.93 14.47 -18.79
CA VAL A 171 -0.69 13.74 -19.11
C VAL A 171 0.19 14.47 -20.13
N VAL A 172 -0.39 15.08 -21.18
CA VAL A 172 0.37 15.82 -22.19
C VAL A 172 1.08 17.03 -21.55
N GLU A 173 0.34 17.86 -20.83
CA GLU A 173 0.87 19.02 -20.10
C GLU A 173 1.90 18.63 -19.03
N LEU A 174 1.67 17.52 -18.32
CA LEU A 174 2.63 17.02 -17.32
C LEU A 174 3.93 16.52 -17.94
N ASN A 175 3.89 16.05 -19.18
CA ASN A 175 5.10 15.66 -19.93
C ASN A 175 5.89 16.84 -20.50
N GLU A 176 5.35 18.07 -20.46
CA GLU A 176 6.09 19.29 -20.76
C GLU A 176 7.05 19.69 -19.62
N ILE A 177 6.87 19.13 -18.42
CA ILE A 177 7.78 19.35 -17.28
C ILE A 177 9.13 18.69 -17.60
N GLU A 178 10.22 19.44 -17.55
CA GLU A 178 11.56 18.90 -17.78
C GLU A 178 11.88 17.78 -16.78
N ILE A 179 12.51 16.69 -17.26
CA ILE A 179 12.90 15.56 -16.41
C ILE A 179 13.84 16.07 -15.31
N ASP A 180 13.67 15.53 -14.12
CA ASP A 180 14.42 15.86 -12.92
C ASP A 180 14.27 17.30 -12.41
N THR A 181 13.30 18.06 -12.94
CA THR A 181 12.96 19.40 -12.43
C THR A 181 11.69 19.40 -11.60
N LYS A 182 11.69 20.20 -10.52
CA LYS A 182 10.49 20.41 -9.69
C LYS A 182 9.63 21.52 -10.29
N LYS A 183 8.41 21.19 -10.68
CA LYS A 183 7.36 22.16 -10.97
C LYS A 183 6.46 22.32 -9.75
N TYR A 184 6.21 23.56 -9.35
CA TYR A 184 5.37 23.89 -8.19
C TYR A 184 3.96 24.29 -8.63
N PHE A 185 3.00 23.91 -7.79
CA PHE A 185 1.56 24.14 -7.95
C PHE A 185 1.02 24.63 -6.60
N LYS A 186 -0.08 25.39 -6.62
CA LYS A 186 -0.65 25.91 -5.35
C LYS A 186 -1.12 24.78 -4.44
N ASN A 187 -1.66 23.71 -5.04
CA ASN A 187 -2.10 22.50 -4.36
C ASN A 187 -2.12 21.33 -5.37
N HIS A 188 -2.36 20.11 -4.87
CA HIS A 188 -2.52 18.95 -5.75
C HIS A 188 -3.75 19.11 -6.67
N THR A 189 -4.77 19.86 -6.25
CA THR A 189 -6.03 19.96 -6.99
C THR A 189 -5.93 20.72 -8.33
N GLU A 190 -4.91 21.56 -8.51
CA GLU A 190 -4.57 22.19 -9.79
C GLU A 190 -4.18 21.17 -10.88
N ILE A 191 -3.54 20.07 -10.47
CA ILE A 191 -3.25 18.94 -11.36
C ILE A 191 -4.45 17.99 -11.42
N LEU A 192 -5.16 17.89 -10.30
CA LEU A 192 -6.01 16.76 -9.97
C LEU A 192 -7.31 17.25 -9.36
N LYS A 193 -8.32 17.53 -10.18
CA LYS A 193 -9.62 18.13 -9.78
C LYS A 193 -10.40 17.42 -8.64
N ASN A 194 -9.88 16.35 -8.05
CA ASN A 194 -10.48 15.53 -7.00
C ASN A 194 -9.37 15.03 -6.03
N ASP A 195 -9.68 14.97 -4.74
CA ASP A 195 -8.81 14.40 -3.69
C ASP A 195 -8.56 12.88 -3.87
N ASN A 196 -9.41 12.17 -4.62
CA ASN A 196 -9.27 10.74 -4.94
C ASN A 196 -8.07 10.40 -5.84
N THR A 197 -7.22 11.37 -6.14
CA THR A 197 -6.11 11.29 -7.11
C THR A 197 -4.76 11.01 -6.46
N ASN A 198 -4.66 11.13 -5.14
CA ASN A 198 -3.46 10.76 -4.39
C ASN A 198 -3.06 9.30 -4.68
N LEU A 199 -4.03 8.40 -4.85
CA LEU A 199 -3.76 7.01 -5.26
C LEU A 199 -3.02 6.90 -6.61
N ILE A 200 -3.32 7.76 -7.58
CA ILE A 200 -2.62 7.81 -8.88
C ILE A 200 -1.20 8.33 -8.69
N LEU A 201 -1.02 9.42 -7.92
CA LEU A 201 0.31 9.97 -7.65
C LEU A 201 1.18 8.98 -6.88
N THR A 202 0.62 8.34 -5.84
CA THR A 202 1.26 7.28 -5.07
C THR A 202 1.68 6.14 -6.00
N TYR A 203 0.80 5.66 -6.86
CA TYR A 203 1.13 4.63 -7.85
C TYR A 203 2.29 5.02 -8.77
N LEU A 204 2.29 6.24 -9.32
CA LEU A 204 3.36 6.72 -10.20
C LEU A 204 4.69 6.91 -9.44
N LYS A 205 4.65 7.38 -8.19
CA LYS A 205 5.81 7.50 -7.31
C LYS A 205 6.43 6.14 -7.03
N LEU A 206 5.62 5.15 -6.66
CA LEU A 206 6.07 3.79 -6.42
C LEU A 206 6.72 3.18 -7.68
N ASN A 207 6.23 3.51 -8.87
CA ASN A 207 6.82 3.06 -10.13
C ASN A 207 8.01 3.92 -10.63
N ASN A 208 8.53 4.84 -9.81
CA ASN A 208 9.62 5.77 -10.16
C ASN A 208 9.35 6.56 -11.45
N VAL A 209 8.09 6.95 -11.67
CA VAL A 209 7.70 7.81 -12.80
C VAL A 209 7.75 9.28 -12.39
N ILE A 210 7.38 9.56 -11.14
CA ILE A 210 7.39 10.91 -10.56
C ILE A 210 7.93 10.89 -9.13
N GLU A 211 8.33 12.05 -8.63
CA GLU A 211 8.41 12.40 -7.21
C GLU A 211 7.41 13.54 -6.95
N TYR A 212 6.74 13.53 -5.81
CA TYR A 212 5.83 14.62 -5.44
C TYR A 212 5.79 14.78 -3.92
N GLY A 213 5.40 15.96 -3.48
CA GLY A 213 5.31 16.29 -2.07
C GLY A 213 4.99 17.76 -1.84
N TRP A 214 5.22 18.21 -0.61
CA TRP A 214 4.99 19.59 -0.21
C TRP A 214 6.28 20.22 0.28
N GLU A 215 6.59 21.42 -0.19
CA GLU A 215 7.66 22.26 0.36
C GLU A 215 7.04 23.50 1.02
N ALA A 216 7.51 23.80 2.23
CA ALA A 216 7.12 25.04 2.91
C ALA A 216 7.39 26.24 2.00
N GLU A 217 6.49 27.23 2.03
CA GLU A 217 6.55 28.48 1.25
C GLU A 217 6.38 28.35 -0.28
N LYS A 218 6.66 27.19 -0.88
CA LYS A 218 6.52 26.98 -2.34
C LYS A 218 5.28 26.18 -2.73
N GLY A 219 4.74 25.36 -1.83
CA GLY A 219 3.54 24.57 -2.06
C GLY A 219 3.81 23.15 -2.57
N PHE A 220 2.85 22.61 -3.31
CA PHE A 220 2.90 21.26 -3.86
C PHE A 220 3.90 21.20 -5.01
N PHE A 221 4.80 20.22 -5.03
CA PHE A 221 5.70 20.00 -6.15
C PHE A 221 5.41 18.65 -6.83
N LEU A 222 5.62 18.63 -8.14
CA LEU A 222 5.76 17.41 -8.94
C LEU A 222 7.07 17.49 -9.71
N LYS A 223 7.86 16.43 -9.60
CA LYS A 223 9.10 16.22 -10.34
C LYS A 223 8.92 15.00 -11.22
N ARG A 224 9.10 15.16 -12.52
CA ARG A 224 9.02 14.05 -13.47
C ARG A 224 10.35 13.30 -13.50
N LEU A 225 10.31 11.98 -13.35
CA LEU A 225 11.50 11.11 -13.46
C LEU A 225 11.54 10.37 -14.80
N LYS A 226 10.37 10.06 -15.37
CA LYS A 226 10.20 9.37 -16.66
C LYS A 226 8.98 9.91 -17.39
N GLU A 227 8.82 9.53 -18.65
CA GLU A 227 7.59 9.80 -19.39
C GLU A 227 6.36 9.29 -18.62
N ILE A 228 5.39 10.17 -18.43
CA ILE A 228 4.12 9.84 -17.78
C ILE A 228 3.20 9.27 -18.86
N LYS A 229 2.73 8.05 -18.66
CA LYS A 229 1.72 7.41 -19.50
C LYS A 229 0.32 7.58 -18.88
N LYS A 230 -0.71 7.42 -19.71
CA LYS A 230 -2.09 7.29 -19.22
C LYS A 230 -2.20 6.06 -18.31
N VAL A 231 -2.96 6.21 -17.24
CA VAL A 231 -3.19 5.16 -16.25
C VAL A 231 -4.60 4.62 -16.35
N ASN A 232 -4.75 3.31 -16.12
CA ASN A 232 -6.04 2.62 -16.14
C ASN A 232 -6.37 1.96 -14.79
N THR A 233 -5.36 1.36 -14.16
CA THR A 233 -5.48 0.57 -12.93
C THR A 233 -4.18 0.69 -12.14
N PRO A 234 -4.23 0.59 -10.80
CA PRO A 234 -3.05 0.58 -9.93
C PRO A 234 -2.22 -0.72 -10.01
N TYR A 235 -2.56 -1.64 -10.90
CA TYR A 235 -1.89 -2.95 -11.04
C TYR A 235 -1.11 -3.14 -12.34
N ASN A 236 -1.17 -2.21 -13.29
CA ASN A 236 -0.39 -2.35 -14.50
C ASN A 236 1.08 -2.00 -14.23
N THR A 237 2.01 -2.58 -14.99
CA THR A 237 3.39 -2.06 -15.05
C THR A 237 3.40 -0.80 -15.92
N VAL A 238 3.91 0.33 -15.39
CA VAL A 238 4.04 1.62 -16.10
C VAL A 238 5.35 1.73 -16.85
#